data_AF-A0A3F3PHM9-F1
#
_entry.id   AF-A0A3F3PHM9-F1
#
_cell.length_a   1.000
_cell.length_b   1.000
_cell.length_c   1.000
_cell.angle_alpha   90.00
_cell.angle_beta   90.00
_cell.angle_gamma   90.00
#
_symmetry.space_group_name_H-M   'P 1'
#
loop_
_entity.id
_entity.type
_entity.pdbx_description
1 polymer ?
#
loop_
_entity_poly.entity_id
_entity_poly.type
_entity_poly.pdbx_seq_one_letter_code
_entity_poly.pdbx_strand_id
1 'polypeptide(L)'
;MPDSTRLKDLPLGFMKGTRAPYDFTGLWQFAKTELYSQFNVDFTTEAISNGSAWTNLKRCDLVRNYHIPLPCSNTPPAKQIRLAIILAILAREIDKYIFQPCYIIPEDARIRKILGDLAMTDSEKESFCRSVLQSINTQAQEKVLSSTIQTVVGRVLSYFDDLLTEAQHMSMRSSLEKIVRKAAGVWQPIRRAKRRYEPDFEQPGPDEYWLPFTLDDNSRPEAQTAQNTQDENALTIFPRLSVIENDRMTLHTVVIQLSKSSPLFCAASSELPKATSNSSVVRVMAKTLRSKSANPKGANQPDGHSIGTKKATGK
;
A
#
# COMPACT_ATOMS: atom_id res chain seq x y z
N MET A 1 -13.03 1.66 -31.45
CA MET A 1 -13.88 1.00 -30.44
C MET A 1 -13.14 -0.20 -29.94
N PRO A 2 -12.66 -0.23 -28.68
CA PRO A 2 -11.94 -1.37 -28.17
C PRO A 2 -12.93 -2.48 -27.79
N ASP A 3 -12.49 -3.68 -28.14
CA ASP A 3 -13.18 -4.95 -28.18
C ASP A 3 -13.63 -5.41 -26.78
N SER A 4 -14.94 -5.37 -26.52
CA SER A 4 -15.60 -5.73 -25.24
C SER A 4 -15.54 -7.24 -24.93
N THR A 5 -14.81 -8.02 -25.72
CA THR A 5 -14.85 -9.48 -25.68
C THR A 5 -13.71 -10.11 -24.87
N ARG A 6 -12.73 -9.33 -24.39
CA ARG A 6 -11.61 -9.83 -23.56
C ARG A 6 -11.84 -9.82 -22.04
N LEU A 7 -13.00 -9.38 -21.56
CA LEU A 7 -13.31 -9.34 -20.12
C LEU A 7 -14.05 -10.59 -19.60
N LYS A 8 -14.46 -11.52 -20.47
CA LYS A 8 -15.11 -12.77 -20.07
C LYS A 8 -14.13 -13.91 -19.77
N ASP A 9 -12.83 -13.66 -19.98
CA ASP A 9 -11.75 -14.66 -19.85
C ASP A 9 -10.76 -14.34 -18.73
N LEU A 10 -11.17 -13.68 -17.65
CA LEU A 10 -10.48 -13.88 -16.37
C LEU A 10 -10.86 -15.28 -15.90
N PRO A 11 -9.99 -16.31 -16.02
CA PRO A 11 -10.38 -17.65 -15.66
C PRO A 11 -10.36 -17.72 -14.14
N LEU A 12 -11.55 -17.62 -13.54
CA LEU A 12 -11.84 -18.10 -12.19
C LEU A 12 -11.85 -19.64 -12.13
N GLY A 13 -11.06 -20.29 -12.99
CA GLY A 13 -11.12 -21.72 -13.25
C GLY A 13 -9.92 -22.24 -14.03
N PHE A 14 -8.71 -22.11 -13.49
CA PHE A 14 -7.56 -22.96 -13.88
C PHE A 14 -6.53 -23.01 -12.75
N MET A 15 -6.73 -23.89 -11.76
CA MET A 15 -5.63 -24.47 -10.96
C MET A 15 -6.12 -25.80 -10.36
N LYS A 16 -5.99 -26.88 -11.13
CA LYS A 16 -6.08 -28.23 -10.59
C LYS A 16 -4.83 -28.45 -9.72
N GLY A 17 -4.93 -28.26 -8.41
CA GLY A 17 -3.99 -28.88 -7.47
C GLY A 17 -3.55 -28.11 -6.22
N THR A 18 -3.82 -26.80 -6.04
CA THR A 18 -3.37 -26.11 -4.81
C THR A 18 -4.43 -25.14 -4.26
N ARG A 19 -4.97 -25.41 -3.05
CA ARG A 19 -5.87 -24.52 -2.30
C ARG A 19 -5.22 -23.22 -1.82
N ALA A 20 -3.89 -23.17 -1.84
CA ALA A 20 -3.09 -22.13 -1.19
C ALA A 20 -3.36 -20.68 -1.65
N PRO A 21 -3.59 -20.36 -2.95
CA PRO A 21 -3.87 -18.99 -3.38
C PRO A 21 -5.23 -18.43 -2.89
N TYR A 22 -6.22 -19.31 -2.74
CA TYR A 22 -7.55 -18.93 -2.23
C TYR A 22 -7.49 -18.60 -0.73
N ASP A 23 -6.75 -19.39 0.03
CA ASP A 23 -6.56 -19.16 1.46
C ASP A 23 -5.77 -17.86 1.74
N PHE A 24 -4.82 -17.51 0.85
CA PHE A 24 -4.07 -16.24 0.93
C PHE A 24 -4.95 -15.01 0.72
N THR A 25 -5.82 -15.01 -0.29
CA THR A 25 -6.74 -13.89 -0.50
C THR A 25 -7.80 -13.82 0.61
N GLY A 26 -8.29 -14.98 1.06
CA GLY A 26 -9.25 -15.10 2.16
C GLY A 26 -8.72 -14.60 3.51
N LEU A 27 -7.40 -14.66 3.74
CA LEU A 27 -6.76 -14.07 4.92
C LEU A 27 -7.04 -12.57 5.02
N TRP A 28 -6.88 -11.84 3.93
CA TRP A 28 -7.02 -10.38 3.93
C TRP A 28 -8.47 -9.93 4.11
N GLN A 29 -9.42 -10.67 3.52
CA GLN A 29 -10.84 -10.44 3.79
C GLN A 29 -11.17 -10.68 5.26
N PHE A 30 -10.67 -11.78 5.84
CA PHE A 30 -10.82 -12.04 7.27
C PHE A 30 -10.24 -10.92 8.13
N ALA A 31 -9.01 -10.45 7.82
CA ALA A 31 -8.36 -9.36 8.55
C ALA A 31 -9.19 -8.07 8.50
N LYS A 32 -9.74 -7.74 7.32
CA LYS A 32 -10.61 -6.59 7.12
C LYS A 32 -11.86 -6.69 7.99
N THR A 33 -12.56 -7.81 7.99
CA THR A 33 -13.78 -8.02 8.79
C THR A 33 -13.50 -7.94 10.30
N GLU A 34 -12.45 -8.63 10.78
CA GLU A 34 -12.08 -8.63 12.19
C GLU A 34 -11.75 -7.21 12.68
N LEU A 35 -10.91 -6.47 11.96
CA LEU A 35 -10.53 -5.11 12.37
C LEU A 35 -11.62 -4.07 12.13
N TYR A 36 -12.50 -4.25 11.14
CA TYR A 36 -13.62 -3.36 10.92
C TYR A 36 -14.50 -3.26 12.17
N SER A 37 -14.78 -4.39 12.83
CA SER A 37 -15.55 -4.40 14.08
C SER A 37 -14.92 -3.53 15.18
N GLN A 38 -13.59 -3.50 15.25
CA GLN A 38 -12.86 -2.79 16.29
C GLN A 38 -12.76 -1.29 15.98
N PHE A 39 -12.50 -0.92 14.71
CA PHE A 39 -12.38 0.48 14.28
C PHE A 39 -13.73 1.17 14.05
N ASN A 40 -14.84 0.43 14.04
CA ASN A 40 -16.16 1.02 14.00
C ASN A 40 -16.60 1.62 15.36
N VAL A 41 -15.91 1.26 16.45
CA VAL A 41 -16.13 1.85 17.78
C VAL A 41 -15.45 3.21 17.88
N ASP A 42 -16.10 4.16 18.54
CA ASP A 42 -15.56 5.50 18.77
C ASP A 42 -14.33 5.47 19.69
N PHE A 43 -13.33 6.30 19.36
CA PHE A 43 -12.29 6.68 20.32
C PHE A 43 -12.86 7.73 21.28
N THR A 44 -12.29 7.82 22.49
CA THR A 44 -12.74 8.81 23.47
C THR A 44 -12.43 10.23 23.01
N THR A 45 -13.18 11.21 23.50
CA THR A 45 -12.96 12.62 23.19
C THR A 45 -11.56 13.08 23.60
N GLU A 46 -11.04 12.53 24.69
CA GLU A 46 -9.69 12.79 25.21
C GLU A 46 -8.63 12.28 24.23
N ALA A 47 -8.77 11.05 23.73
CA ALA A 47 -7.86 10.46 22.74
C ALA A 47 -7.86 11.24 21.42
N ILE A 48 -9.03 11.70 20.97
CA ILE A 48 -9.17 12.50 19.75
C ILE A 48 -8.49 13.86 19.88
N SER A 49 -8.70 14.54 21.02
CA SER A 49 -8.18 15.88 21.27
C SER A 49 -6.69 15.85 21.61
N ASN A 50 -6.18 14.71 22.11
CA ASN A 50 -4.78 14.56 22.45
C ASN A 50 -3.91 14.31 21.21
N GLY A 51 -3.35 15.39 20.66
CA GLY A 51 -2.45 15.31 19.50
C GLY A 51 -1.26 14.37 19.67
N SER A 52 -0.76 14.15 20.90
CA SER A 52 0.39 13.26 21.13
C SER A 52 0.05 11.79 20.94
N ALA A 53 -1.17 11.37 21.24
CA ALA A 53 -1.65 9.99 21.05
C ALA A 53 -1.65 9.56 19.57
N TRP A 54 -1.66 10.52 18.65
CA TRP A 54 -1.59 10.27 17.20
C TRP A 54 -0.17 10.23 16.64
N THR A 55 0.85 10.48 17.46
CA THR A 55 2.22 10.73 17.01
C THR A 55 2.79 9.52 16.27
N ASN A 56 2.62 8.31 16.81
CA ASN A 56 3.16 7.09 16.21
C ASN A 56 2.51 6.83 14.85
N LEU A 57 1.19 6.95 14.75
CA LEU A 57 0.47 6.79 13.49
C LEU A 57 0.86 7.87 12.46
N LYS A 58 0.97 9.14 12.85
CA LYS A 58 1.38 10.25 11.96
C LYS A 58 2.82 10.11 11.47
N ARG A 59 3.70 9.52 12.29
CA ARG A 59 5.12 9.29 11.95
C ARG A 59 5.35 8.03 11.14
N CYS A 60 4.34 7.16 11.01
CA CYS A 60 4.41 5.97 10.17
C CYS A 60 4.82 6.34 8.74
N ASP A 61 5.82 5.65 8.19
CA ASP A 61 6.34 5.91 6.85
C ASP A 61 5.26 5.75 5.78
N LEU A 62 4.29 4.84 5.97
CA LEU A 62 3.16 4.71 5.05
C LEU A 62 2.30 5.96 5.00
N VAL A 63 2.01 6.55 6.16
CA VAL A 63 1.20 7.78 6.23
C VAL A 63 1.95 8.93 5.57
N ARG A 64 3.25 9.06 5.83
CA ARG A 64 4.08 10.15 5.30
C ARG A 64 4.35 10.02 3.80
N ASN A 65 4.78 8.85 3.33
CA ASN A 65 5.22 8.64 1.95
C ASN A 65 4.04 8.65 0.96
N TYR A 66 2.87 8.17 1.40
CA TYR A 66 1.66 8.14 0.57
C TYR A 66 0.73 9.33 0.83
N HIS A 67 1.10 10.25 1.73
CA HIS A 67 0.31 11.43 2.13
C HIS A 67 -1.13 11.08 2.52
N ILE A 68 -1.29 10.01 3.31
CA ILE A 68 -2.62 9.54 3.70
C ILE A 68 -3.26 10.56 4.66
N PRO A 69 -4.51 11.01 4.42
CA PRO A 69 -5.19 11.89 5.34
C PRO A 69 -5.47 11.15 6.65
N LEU A 70 -5.17 11.80 7.77
CA LEU A 70 -5.42 11.24 9.10
C LEU A 70 -6.27 12.20 9.94
N PRO A 71 -7.58 12.33 9.66
CA PRO A 71 -8.46 13.14 10.48
C PRO A 71 -8.55 12.57 11.90
N CYS A 72 -8.31 13.43 12.89
CA CYS A 72 -8.50 13.10 14.30
C CYS A 72 -9.97 13.32 14.66
N SER A 73 -10.86 12.45 14.19
CA SER A 73 -12.31 12.52 14.42
C SER A 73 -12.94 11.11 14.43
N ASN A 74 -14.17 10.99 14.91
CA ASN A 74 -14.96 9.73 14.89
C ASN A 74 -15.90 9.62 13.68
N THR A 75 -15.78 10.49 12.69
CA THR A 75 -16.61 10.41 11.49
C THR A 75 -16.35 9.09 10.74
N PRO A 76 -17.31 8.62 9.93
CA PRO A 76 -17.12 7.41 9.13
C PRO A 76 -15.85 7.46 8.25
N PRO A 77 -15.58 8.52 7.45
CA PRO A 77 -14.37 8.56 6.63
C PRO A 77 -13.08 8.49 7.45
N ALA A 78 -13.02 9.16 8.62
CA ALA A 78 -11.87 9.11 9.50
C ALA A 78 -11.63 7.72 10.10
N LYS A 79 -12.69 7.01 10.51
CA LYS A 79 -12.56 5.62 10.99
C LYS A 79 -12.07 4.68 9.89
N GLN A 80 -12.63 4.83 8.70
CA GLN A 80 -12.36 3.98 7.55
C GLN A 80 -10.93 4.15 7.02
N ILE A 81 -10.42 5.38 6.96
CA ILE A 81 -9.03 5.62 6.52
C ILE A 81 -8.03 5.10 7.57
N ARG A 82 -8.33 5.23 8.87
CA ARG A 82 -7.52 4.64 9.95
C ARG A 82 -7.44 3.13 9.81
N LEU A 83 -8.58 2.46 9.61
CA LEU A 83 -8.63 1.03 9.36
C LEU A 83 -7.77 0.62 8.16
N ALA A 84 -7.86 1.34 7.04
CA ALA A 84 -7.06 1.08 5.85
C ALA A 84 -5.54 1.14 6.13
N ILE A 85 -5.10 2.16 6.88
CA ILE A 85 -3.69 2.31 7.29
C ILE A 85 -3.26 1.16 8.19
N ILE A 86 -4.05 0.83 9.21
CA ILE A 86 -3.71 -0.25 10.16
C ILE A 86 -3.66 -1.61 9.46
N LEU A 87 -4.56 -1.87 8.50
CA LEU A 87 -4.48 -3.06 7.65
C LEU A 87 -3.20 -3.09 6.82
N ALA A 88 -2.80 -1.95 6.24
CA ALA A 88 -1.58 -1.83 5.46
C ALA A 88 -0.30 -2.04 6.29
N ILE A 89 -0.29 -1.54 7.54
CA ILE A 89 0.78 -1.78 8.52
C ILE A 89 0.82 -3.27 8.89
N LEU A 90 -0.34 -3.83 9.28
CA LEU A 90 -0.47 -5.23 9.68
C LEU A 90 0.01 -6.18 8.57
N ALA A 91 -0.39 -5.94 7.32
CA ALA A 91 0.02 -6.78 6.20
C ALA A 91 1.56 -6.79 6.01
N ARG A 92 2.22 -5.64 6.19
CA ARG A 92 3.68 -5.53 6.10
C ARG A 92 4.40 -6.16 7.28
N GLU A 93 3.86 -6.04 8.49
CA GLU A 93 4.40 -6.72 9.67
C GLU A 93 4.24 -8.24 9.55
N ILE A 94 3.10 -8.72 9.03
CA ILE A 94 2.90 -10.13 8.71
C ILE A 94 3.89 -10.60 7.64
N ASP A 95 4.07 -9.85 6.55
CA ASP A 95 5.02 -10.24 5.51
C ASP A 95 6.46 -10.34 6.06
N LYS A 96 6.87 -9.31 6.81
CA LYS A 96 8.21 -9.22 7.37
C LYS A 96 8.53 -10.31 8.40
N TYR A 97 7.56 -10.71 9.21
CA TYR A 97 7.83 -11.59 10.36
C TYR A 97 7.21 -12.98 10.24
N ILE A 98 6.06 -13.10 9.57
CA ILE A 98 5.32 -14.36 9.43
C ILE A 98 5.58 -15.00 8.07
N PHE A 99 5.58 -14.23 6.97
CA PHE A 99 5.80 -14.78 5.63
C PHE A 99 7.28 -15.01 5.33
N GLN A 100 7.90 -15.85 6.15
CA GLN A 100 9.30 -16.22 6.04
C GLN A 100 9.47 -17.65 5.52
N PRO A 101 10.56 -17.94 4.80
CA PRO A 101 10.83 -19.29 4.28
C PRO A 101 11.18 -20.29 5.39
N CYS A 102 11.74 -19.83 6.51
CA CYS A 102 11.99 -20.60 7.73
C CYS A 102 12.07 -19.66 8.95
N TYR A 103 12.01 -20.21 10.16
CA TYR A 103 12.05 -19.43 11.42
C TYR A 103 13.31 -19.70 12.25
N ILE A 104 14.41 -20.12 11.63
CA ILE A 104 15.69 -20.29 12.34
C ILE A 104 16.23 -18.92 12.77
N ILE A 105 16.17 -17.93 11.86
CA ILE A 105 16.61 -16.55 12.09
C ILE A 105 15.54 -15.61 11.51
N PRO A 106 14.41 -15.41 12.21
CA PRO A 106 13.20 -14.81 11.65
C PRO A 106 13.34 -13.34 11.22
N GLU A 107 14.30 -12.60 11.78
CA GLU A 107 14.52 -11.17 11.44
C GLU A 107 15.57 -10.96 10.35
N ASP A 108 16.20 -12.03 9.86
CA ASP A 108 17.26 -11.95 8.86
C ASP A 108 16.70 -12.08 7.44
N ALA A 109 16.54 -10.92 6.79
CA ALA A 109 16.11 -10.84 5.39
C ALA A 109 17.08 -11.52 4.40
N ARG A 110 18.32 -11.85 4.79
CA ARG A 110 19.30 -12.48 3.91
C ARG A 110 18.87 -13.88 3.48
N ILE A 111 18.28 -14.69 4.37
CA ILE A 111 17.83 -16.04 4.00
C ILE A 111 16.73 -15.96 2.95
N ARG A 112 15.74 -15.07 3.18
CA ARG A 112 14.64 -14.83 2.22
C ARG A 112 15.17 -14.40 0.86
N LYS A 113 16.14 -13.47 0.84
CA LYS A 113 16.80 -13.00 -0.39
C LYS A 113 17.58 -14.11 -1.10
N ILE A 114 18.47 -14.81 -0.39
CA ILE A 114 19.29 -15.89 -0.97
C ILE A 114 18.42 -16.98 -1.59
N LEU A 115 17.33 -17.37 -0.92
CA LEU A 115 16.38 -18.33 -1.48
C LEU A 115 15.61 -17.75 -2.67
N GLY A 116 15.27 -16.46 -2.67
CA GLY A 116 14.67 -15.78 -3.83
C GLY A 116 15.60 -15.80 -5.06
N ASP A 117 16.86 -15.40 -4.87
CA ASP A 117 17.89 -15.40 -5.92
C ASP A 117 18.15 -16.83 -6.44
N LEU A 118 18.13 -17.81 -5.54
CA LEU A 118 18.26 -19.22 -5.91
C LEU A 118 17.03 -19.73 -6.67
N ALA A 119 15.80 -19.35 -6.31
CA ALA A 119 14.59 -19.72 -7.05
C ALA A 119 14.61 -19.21 -8.51
N MET A 120 15.21 -18.04 -8.73
CA MET A 120 15.38 -17.46 -10.07
C MET A 120 16.37 -18.26 -10.92
N THR A 121 17.42 -18.82 -10.33
CA THR A 121 18.50 -19.50 -11.07
C THR A 121 18.33 -21.02 -11.14
N ASP A 122 17.85 -21.64 -10.06
CA ASP A 122 17.67 -23.08 -9.89
C ASP A 122 16.56 -23.34 -8.84
N SER A 123 15.32 -23.42 -9.32
CA SER A 123 14.14 -23.58 -8.46
C SER A 123 14.10 -24.92 -7.72
N GLU A 124 14.70 -25.97 -8.28
CA GLU A 124 14.74 -27.29 -7.63
C GLU A 124 15.72 -27.28 -6.46
N LYS A 125 16.89 -26.67 -6.64
CA LYS A 125 17.87 -26.48 -5.58
C LYS A 125 17.35 -25.56 -4.48
N GLU A 126 16.62 -24.49 -4.83
CA GLU A 126 15.91 -23.67 -3.83
C GLU A 126 14.96 -24.51 -3.00
N SER A 127 14.09 -25.28 -3.65
CA SER A 127 13.09 -26.09 -2.96
C SER A 127 13.75 -27.11 -2.02
N PHE A 128 14.86 -27.71 -2.45
CA PHE A 128 15.65 -28.61 -1.62
C PHE A 128 16.25 -27.88 -0.40
N CYS A 129 16.96 -26.77 -0.62
CA CYS A 129 17.58 -25.99 0.45
C CYS A 129 16.55 -25.50 1.48
N ARG A 130 15.42 -24.95 1.01
CA ARG A 130 14.32 -24.51 1.87
C ARG A 130 13.73 -25.67 2.67
N SER A 131 13.57 -26.84 2.08
CA SER A 131 13.09 -28.04 2.79
C SER A 131 14.07 -28.48 3.89
N VAL A 132 15.38 -28.43 3.63
CA VAL A 132 16.40 -28.72 4.65
C VAL A 132 16.32 -27.69 5.79
N LEU A 133 16.30 -26.40 5.50
CA LEU A 133 16.18 -25.34 6.52
C LEU A 133 14.91 -25.51 7.37
N GLN A 134 13.79 -25.89 6.75
CA GLN A 134 12.54 -26.13 7.49
C GLN A 134 12.58 -27.39 8.36
N SER A 135 13.44 -28.36 8.06
CA SER A 135 13.58 -29.59 8.84
C SER A 135 14.46 -29.43 10.09
N ILE A 136 15.28 -28.37 10.14
CA ILE A 136 16.19 -28.12 11.26
C ILE A 136 15.41 -27.65 12.49
N ASN A 137 15.49 -28.40 13.59
CA ASN A 137 14.95 -28.02 14.91
C ASN A 137 13.52 -27.43 14.82
N THR A 138 12.60 -28.22 14.28
CA THR A 138 11.20 -27.83 14.05
C THR A 138 10.52 -27.28 15.30
N GLN A 139 10.79 -27.89 16.47
CA GLN A 139 10.23 -27.44 17.75
C GLN A 139 10.71 -26.03 18.14
N ALA A 140 12.00 -25.71 17.92
CA ALA A 140 12.48 -24.35 18.16
C ALA A 140 11.85 -23.36 17.18
N GLN A 141 11.72 -23.72 15.90
CA GLN A 141 11.05 -22.87 14.91
C GLN A 141 9.57 -22.60 15.25
N GLU A 142 8.86 -23.57 15.83
CA GLU A 142 7.48 -23.38 16.31
C GLU A 142 7.40 -22.44 17.52
N LYS A 143 8.35 -22.54 18.44
CA LYS A 143 8.47 -21.59 19.57
C LYS A 143 8.76 -20.18 19.07
N VAL A 144 9.69 -20.05 18.12
CA VAL A 144 10.03 -18.77 17.48
C VAL A 144 8.82 -18.18 16.76
N LEU A 145 8.07 -18.98 16.01
CA LEU A 145 6.83 -18.51 15.38
C LEU A 145 5.83 -17.98 16.41
N SER A 146 5.67 -18.70 17.54
CA SER A 146 4.74 -18.32 18.60
C SER A 146 5.11 -16.98 19.25
N SER A 147 6.39 -16.73 19.53
CA SER A 147 6.84 -15.44 20.03
C SER A 147 6.74 -14.35 18.97
N THR A 148 7.05 -14.67 17.71
CA THR A 148 6.96 -13.74 16.58
C THR A 148 5.53 -13.22 16.36
N ILE A 149 4.52 -14.06 16.56
CA ILE A 149 3.10 -13.65 16.53
C ILE A 149 2.86 -12.53 17.55
N GLN A 150 3.34 -12.67 18.78
CA GLN A 150 3.18 -11.64 19.81
C GLN A 150 3.95 -10.36 19.47
N THR A 151 5.13 -10.49 18.87
CA THR A 151 5.92 -9.36 18.38
C THR A 151 5.16 -8.56 17.33
N VAL A 152 4.56 -9.22 16.33
CA VAL A 152 3.73 -8.55 15.31
C VAL A 152 2.55 -7.82 15.94
N VAL A 153 1.82 -8.48 16.85
CA VAL A 153 0.69 -7.87 17.55
C VAL A 153 1.11 -6.63 18.32
N GLY A 154 2.20 -6.71 19.09
CA GLY A 154 2.72 -5.57 19.86
C GLY A 154 3.18 -4.41 18.96
N ARG A 155 3.87 -4.69 17.85
CA ARG A 155 4.30 -3.67 16.89
C ARG A 155 3.12 -2.93 16.26
N VAL A 156 2.12 -3.66 15.81
CA VAL A 156 0.92 -3.05 15.20
C VAL A 156 0.17 -2.21 16.23
N LEU A 157 -0.03 -2.72 17.45
CA LEU A 157 -0.69 -1.97 18.52
C LEU A 157 0.03 -0.66 18.87
N SER A 158 1.37 -0.67 18.91
CA SER A 158 2.15 0.52 19.30
C SER A 158 1.92 1.75 18.41
N TYR A 159 1.31 1.61 17.24
CA TYR A 159 0.95 2.74 16.40
C TYR A 159 -0.24 3.56 16.92
N PHE A 160 -1.10 2.94 17.75
CA PHE A 160 -2.37 3.53 18.14
C PHE A 160 -2.84 3.11 19.55
N ASP A 161 -1.96 2.55 20.38
CA ASP A 161 -2.25 2.11 21.75
C ASP A 161 -2.75 3.26 22.63
N ASP A 162 -2.10 4.43 22.53
CA ASP A 162 -2.49 5.66 23.22
C ASP A 162 -3.90 6.17 22.85
N LEU A 163 -4.51 5.64 21.78
CA LEU A 163 -5.85 6.00 21.32
C LEU A 163 -6.96 5.08 21.88
N LEU A 164 -6.59 3.98 22.55
CA LEU A 164 -7.52 2.96 23.01
C LEU A 164 -7.78 3.06 24.50
N THR A 165 -9.02 2.79 24.90
CA THR A 165 -9.32 2.44 26.29
C THR A 165 -8.77 1.04 26.62
N GLU A 166 -8.61 0.71 27.89
CA GLU A 166 -8.12 -0.63 28.32
C GLU A 166 -8.95 -1.78 27.71
N ALA A 167 -10.28 -1.63 27.68
CA ALA A 167 -11.18 -2.63 27.10
C ALA A 167 -10.99 -2.76 25.58
N GLN A 168 -10.86 -1.64 24.87
CA GLN A 168 -10.57 -1.63 23.43
C GLN A 168 -9.19 -2.21 23.13
N HIS A 169 -8.19 -1.91 23.97
CA HIS A 169 -6.84 -2.41 23.84
C HIS A 169 -6.80 -3.95 23.95
N MET A 170 -7.45 -4.53 24.97
CA MET A 170 -7.58 -5.98 25.11
C MET A 170 -8.30 -6.64 23.92
N SER A 171 -9.43 -6.08 23.47
CA SER A 171 -10.18 -6.62 22.32
C SER A 171 -9.37 -6.55 21.04
N MET A 172 -8.73 -5.40 20.78
CA MET A 172 -7.90 -5.19 19.60
C MET A 172 -6.72 -6.16 19.57
N ARG A 173 -6.04 -6.33 20.72
CA ARG A 173 -4.95 -7.30 20.87
C ARG A 173 -5.42 -8.71 20.49
N SER A 174 -6.59 -9.13 20.98
CA SER A 174 -7.17 -10.44 20.65
C SER A 174 -7.47 -10.57 19.15
N SER A 175 -8.10 -9.57 18.52
CA SER A 175 -8.38 -9.58 17.08
C SER A 175 -7.11 -9.64 16.24
N LEU A 176 -6.09 -8.82 16.55
CA LEU A 176 -4.80 -8.88 15.86
C LEU A 176 -4.14 -10.24 16.01
N GLU A 177 -4.17 -10.82 17.21
CA GLU A 177 -3.58 -12.13 17.47
C GLU A 177 -4.29 -13.25 16.66
N LYS A 178 -5.62 -13.20 16.54
CA LYS A 178 -6.38 -14.12 15.66
C LYS A 178 -5.94 -13.99 14.20
N ILE A 179 -5.80 -12.77 13.70
CA ILE A 179 -5.40 -12.51 12.30
C ILE A 179 -3.99 -13.03 12.04
N VAL A 180 -3.03 -12.71 12.91
CA VAL A 180 -1.63 -13.11 12.73
C VAL A 180 -1.46 -14.63 12.85
N ARG A 181 -2.21 -15.29 13.76
CA ARG A 181 -2.27 -16.76 13.82
C ARG A 181 -2.85 -17.36 12.54
N LYS A 182 -3.94 -16.79 12.00
CA LYS A 182 -4.51 -17.23 10.73
C LYS A 182 -3.51 -17.07 9.59
N ALA A 183 -2.78 -15.95 9.55
CA ALA A 183 -1.72 -15.71 8.57
C ALA A 183 -0.63 -16.78 8.63
N ALA A 184 -0.17 -17.14 9.84
CA ALA A 184 0.80 -18.21 10.04
C ALA A 184 0.25 -19.57 9.56
N GLY A 185 -1.03 -19.85 9.81
CA GLY A 185 -1.70 -21.06 9.34
C GLY A 185 -1.82 -21.14 7.82
N VAL A 186 -2.18 -20.04 7.16
CA VAL A 186 -2.26 -19.93 5.69
C VAL A 186 -0.88 -20.03 5.05
N TRP A 187 0.14 -19.44 5.67
CA TRP A 187 1.51 -19.47 5.16
C TRP A 187 2.17 -20.84 5.28
N GLN A 188 1.77 -21.65 6.27
CA GLN A 188 2.39 -22.94 6.54
C GLN A 188 2.41 -23.93 5.36
N PRO A 189 1.30 -24.16 4.63
CA PRO A 189 1.34 -24.95 3.41
C PRO A 189 2.07 -24.23 2.27
N ILE A 190 1.95 -22.90 2.16
CA ILE A 190 2.62 -22.10 1.12
C ILE A 190 4.14 -22.26 1.22
N ARG A 191 4.71 -22.07 2.41
CA ARG A 191 6.15 -22.18 2.63
C ARG A 191 6.70 -23.58 2.39
N ARG A 192 5.87 -24.62 2.53
CA ARG A 192 6.25 -26.04 2.33
C ARG A 192 6.01 -26.53 0.91
N ALA A 193 5.42 -25.72 0.04
CA ALA A 193 5.16 -26.08 -1.34
C ALA A 193 6.46 -26.29 -2.12
N LYS A 194 6.43 -27.10 -3.19
CA LYS A 194 7.58 -27.25 -4.10
C LYS A 194 7.97 -25.91 -4.72
N ARG A 195 6.97 -25.14 -5.18
CA ARG A 195 7.16 -23.81 -5.75
C ARG A 195 7.45 -22.76 -4.69
N ARG A 196 8.30 -21.78 -5.02
CA ARG A 196 8.55 -20.62 -4.17
C ARG A 196 7.50 -19.56 -4.44
N TYR A 197 6.64 -19.33 -3.44
CA TYR A 197 5.70 -18.21 -3.46
C TYR A 197 6.29 -17.03 -2.72
N GLU A 198 6.05 -15.82 -3.22
CA GLU A 198 6.56 -14.58 -2.63
C GLU A 198 5.45 -13.52 -2.58
N PRO A 199 5.14 -12.97 -1.39
CA PRO A 199 4.29 -11.81 -1.28
C PRO A 199 5.02 -10.56 -1.75
N ASP A 200 4.35 -9.69 -2.50
CA ASP A 200 4.92 -8.42 -2.92
C ASP A 200 3.91 -7.27 -2.83
N PHE A 201 4.43 -6.08 -2.49
CA PHE A 201 3.66 -4.83 -2.29
C PHE A 201 3.92 -3.82 -3.40
N GLU A 202 4.59 -4.23 -4.48
CA GLU A 202 5.01 -3.33 -5.55
C GLU A 202 3.79 -2.73 -6.25
N GLN A 203 3.99 -1.54 -6.83
CA GLN A 203 2.95 -0.94 -7.67
C GLN A 203 2.72 -1.82 -8.89
N PRO A 204 1.46 -2.00 -9.32
CA PRO A 204 1.17 -2.76 -10.53
C PRO A 204 1.77 -2.02 -11.74
N GLY A 205 2.33 -2.79 -12.67
CA GLY A 205 2.74 -2.28 -13.98
C GLY A 205 1.56 -1.72 -14.80
N PRO A 206 1.81 -0.99 -15.90
CA PRO A 206 0.78 -0.35 -16.73
C PRO A 206 -0.37 -1.27 -17.14
N ASP A 207 -0.05 -2.52 -17.48
CA ASP A 207 -0.98 -3.55 -17.97
C ASP A 207 -1.38 -4.57 -16.89
N GLU A 208 -0.91 -4.39 -15.65
CA GLU A 208 -1.22 -5.31 -14.56
C GLU A 208 -2.53 -4.92 -13.86
N TYR A 209 -3.33 -5.94 -13.57
CA TYR A 209 -4.58 -5.75 -12.84
C TYR A 209 -4.35 -5.56 -11.34
N TRP A 210 -5.14 -4.69 -10.74
CA TRP A 210 -5.23 -4.46 -9.30
C TRP A 210 -6.69 -4.26 -8.87
N LEU A 211 -6.96 -4.38 -7.57
CA LEU A 211 -8.29 -4.17 -7.01
C LEU A 211 -8.34 -2.94 -6.11
N PRO A 212 -9.36 -2.07 -6.24
CA PRO A 212 -9.56 -0.99 -5.28
C PRO A 212 -9.91 -1.54 -3.90
N PHE A 213 -9.36 -0.90 -2.87
CA PHE A 213 -9.74 -1.17 -1.49
C PHE A 213 -11.18 -0.69 -1.25
N THR A 214 -12.04 -1.64 -0.92
CA THR A 214 -13.44 -1.38 -0.56
C THR A 214 -13.74 -1.99 0.82
N LEU A 215 -14.56 -1.27 1.58
CA LEU A 215 -15.08 -1.72 2.87
C LEU A 215 -16.43 -2.42 2.74
N ASP A 216 -17.15 -2.19 1.65
CA ASP A 216 -18.41 -2.87 1.39
C ASP A 216 -18.16 -4.23 0.73
N ASP A 217 -18.41 -5.30 1.50
CA ASP A 217 -18.31 -6.68 1.06
C ASP A 217 -19.38 -7.05 -0.01
N ASN A 218 -20.45 -6.25 -0.15
CA ASN A 218 -21.47 -6.48 -1.17
C ASN A 218 -21.09 -5.92 -2.54
N SER A 219 -20.16 -4.96 -2.56
CA SER A 219 -19.58 -4.44 -3.79
C SER A 219 -18.42 -5.33 -4.18
N ARG A 220 -18.56 -6.14 -5.25
CA ARG A 220 -17.40 -6.82 -5.83
C ARG A 220 -16.55 -5.75 -6.52
N PRO A 221 -15.34 -5.42 -6.02
CA PRO A 221 -14.52 -4.43 -6.67
C PRO A 221 -14.17 -4.91 -8.09
N GLU A 222 -14.37 -4.03 -9.06
CA GLU A 222 -13.96 -4.30 -10.44
C GLU A 222 -12.44 -4.16 -10.55
N ALA A 223 -11.81 -5.11 -11.26
CA ALA A 223 -10.38 -5.07 -11.51
C ALA A 223 -10.04 -3.87 -12.42
N GLN A 224 -9.02 -3.11 -12.03
CA GLN A 224 -8.52 -1.95 -12.74
C GLN A 224 -7.10 -2.20 -13.25
N THR A 225 -6.66 -1.47 -14.26
CA THR A 225 -5.25 -1.44 -14.71
C THR A 225 -4.64 -0.10 -14.31
N ALA A 226 -3.32 -0.03 -14.15
CA ALA A 226 -2.66 1.22 -13.82
C ALA A 226 -2.85 2.29 -14.92
N GLN A 227 -3.01 1.90 -16.19
CA GLN A 227 -3.38 2.82 -17.27
C GLN A 227 -4.74 3.51 -17.04
N ASN A 228 -5.68 2.87 -16.35
CA ASN A 228 -7.01 3.43 -16.09
C ASN A 228 -7.00 4.46 -14.94
N THR A 229 -5.92 4.52 -14.15
CA THR A 229 -5.80 5.37 -12.97
C THR A 229 -4.43 6.03 -12.91
N GLN A 230 -4.36 7.32 -13.22
CA GLN A 230 -3.14 8.15 -13.13
C GLN A 230 -2.64 8.41 -11.69
N ASP A 231 -3.02 7.59 -10.71
CA ASP A 231 -2.63 7.84 -9.32
C ASP A 231 -1.28 7.22 -9.01
N GLU A 232 -0.21 7.95 -9.37
CA GLU A 232 1.19 7.53 -9.27
C GLU A 232 1.65 7.17 -7.83
N ASN A 233 0.79 7.31 -6.81
CA ASN A 233 1.16 7.03 -5.43
C ASN A 233 0.00 6.42 -4.60
N ALA A 234 -0.68 5.42 -5.16
CA ALA A 234 -1.68 4.63 -4.44
C ALA A 234 -1.02 3.72 -3.39
N LEU A 235 -1.64 3.60 -2.20
CA LEU A 235 -1.12 2.74 -1.13
C LEU A 235 -1.54 1.29 -1.36
N THR A 236 -0.59 0.38 -1.56
CA THR A 236 -0.86 -1.05 -1.50
C THR A 236 -1.17 -1.47 -0.06
N ILE A 237 -2.43 -1.84 0.19
CA ILE A 237 -2.91 -2.29 1.52
C ILE A 237 -2.60 -3.78 1.69
N PHE A 238 -2.99 -4.60 0.71
CA PHE A 238 -2.72 -6.04 0.75
C PHE A 238 -1.81 -6.44 -0.41
N PRO A 239 -0.79 -7.28 -0.13
CA PRO A 239 0.15 -7.73 -1.13
C PRO A 239 -0.52 -8.70 -2.10
N ARG A 240 0.06 -8.81 -3.28
CA ARG A 240 -0.20 -9.95 -4.16
C ARG A 240 0.74 -11.10 -3.82
N LEU A 241 0.42 -12.29 -4.32
CA LEU A 241 1.25 -13.47 -4.24
C LEU A 241 1.77 -13.78 -5.64
N SER A 242 3.08 -13.92 -5.78
CA SER A 242 3.74 -14.35 -7.01
C SER A 242 4.43 -15.71 -6.80
N VAL A 243 4.73 -16.39 -7.89
CA VAL A 243 5.60 -17.57 -7.90
C VAL A 243 6.88 -17.22 -8.63
N ILE A 244 8.01 -17.59 -8.02
CA ILE A 244 9.35 -17.43 -8.56
C ILE A 244 9.85 -18.81 -9.00
N GLU A 245 10.14 -18.96 -10.29
CA GLU A 245 10.62 -20.23 -10.86
C GLU A 245 11.40 -19.98 -12.16
N ASN A 246 12.68 -20.36 -12.19
CA ASN A 246 13.52 -20.45 -13.40
C ASN A 246 13.45 -19.19 -14.28
N ASP A 247 13.94 -18.08 -13.73
CA ASP A 247 14.01 -16.74 -14.35
C ASP A 247 12.65 -16.11 -14.65
N ARG A 248 11.58 -16.60 -14.00
CA ARG A 248 10.23 -16.05 -14.18
C ARG A 248 9.55 -15.79 -12.84
N MET A 249 8.93 -14.62 -12.76
CA MET A 249 7.97 -14.28 -11.72
C MET A 249 6.56 -14.29 -12.32
N THR A 250 5.68 -15.14 -11.81
CA THR A 250 4.28 -15.26 -12.28
C THR A 250 3.31 -14.82 -11.19
N LEU A 251 2.50 -13.81 -11.47
CA LEU A 251 1.48 -13.31 -10.55
C LEU A 251 0.36 -14.34 -10.37
N HIS A 252 0.00 -14.65 -9.12
CA HIS A 252 -1.09 -15.56 -8.77
C HIS A 252 -2.30 -14.83 -8.19
N THR A 253 -2.07 -13.71 -7.52
CA THR A 253 -3.13 -12.80 -7.08
C THR A 253 -2.80 -11.37 -7.54
N VAL A 254 -3.69 -10.44 -7.23
CA VAL A 254 -3.52 -9.01 -7.53
C VAL A 254 -3.40 -8.21 -6.24
N VAL A 255 -2.76 -7.06 -6.31
CA VAL A 255 -2.66 -6.15 -5.15
C VAL A 255 -4.00 -5.48 -4.88
N ILE A 256 -4.25 -5.16 -3.61
CA ILE A 256 -5.40 -4.32 -3.22
C ILE A 256 -4.87 -2.96 -2.81
N GLN A 257 -5.31 -1.90 -3.48
CA GLN A 257 -4.76 -0.56 -3.33
C GLN A 257 -5.82 0.47 -2.92
N LEU A 258 -5.38 1.43 -2.09
CA LEU A 258 -6.12 2.64 -1.78
C LEU A 258 -5.58 3.78 -2.62
N SER A 259 -6.36 4.19 -3.61
CA SER A 259 -6.08 5.36 -4.44
C SER A 259 -6.54 6.66 -3.77
N LYS A 260 -5.80 7.74 -4.00
CA LYS A 260 -6.12 9.13 -3.69
C LYS A 260 -7.40 9.62 -4.36
N SER A 261 -7.75 9.08 -5.52
CA SER A 261 -9.02 9.39 -6.18
C SER A 261 -10.20 8.57 -5.64
N SER A 262 -9.97 7.65 -4.70
CA SER A 262 -11.06 6.87 -4.10
C SER A 262 -12.00 7.79 -3.29
N PRO A 263 -13.31 7.50 -3.27
CA PRO A 263 -14.27 8.27 -2.47
C PRO A 263 -13.88 8.32 -0.98
N LEU A 264 -13.33 7.23 -0.45
CA LEU A 264 -12.84 7.14 0.92
C LEU A 264 -11.72 8.16 1.18
N PHE A 265 -10.69 8.18 0.33
CA PHE A 265 -9.57 9.09 0.49
C PHE A 265 -10.01 10.56 0.35
N CYS A 266 -10.83 10.86 -0.65
CA CYS A 266 -11.38 12.21 -0.86
C CYS A 266 -12.21 12.68 0.34
N ALA A 267 -13.10 11.83 0.86
CA ALA A 267 -13.93 12.16 2.01
C ALA A 267 -13.08 12.42 3.27
N ALA A 268 -12.12 11.54 3.57
CA ALA A 268 -11.21 11.74 4.70
C ALA A 268 -10.35 13.00 4.53
N SER A 269 -9.88 13.29 3.32
CA SER A 269 -9.10 14.51 3.03
C SER A 269 -9.92 15.79 3.25
N SER A 270 -11.22 15.76 2.96
CA SER A 270 -12.10 16.92 3.10
C SER A 270 -12.34 17.34 4.55
N GLU A 271 -12.11 16.44 5.51
CA GLU A 271 -12.22 16.72 6.94
C GLU A 271 -11.00 17.41 7.53
N LEU A 272 -9.85 17.28 6.87
CA LEU A 272 -8.66 17.98 7.32
C LEU A 272 -8.88 19.48 7.16
N PRO A 273 -8.41 20.30 8.12
CA PRO A 273 -8.44 21.74 7.97
C PRO A 273 -7.80 22.07 6.64
N LYS A 274 -8.52 22.77 5.75
CA LYS A 274 -7.91 23.33 4.55
C LYS A 274 -6.74 24.15 5.04
N ALA A 275 -5.52 23.73 4.73
CA ALA A 275 -4.34 24.52 5.01
C ALA A 275 -4.66 25.90 4.46
N THR A 276 -4.81 26.88 5.34
CA THR A 276 -5.15 28.23 4.95
C THR A 276 -4.03 28.64 4.02
N SER A 277 -4.30 28.69 2.71
CA SER A 277 -3.39 29.30 1.76
C SER A 277 -3.43 30.81 1.98
N ASN A 278 -3.11 31.24 3.19
CA ASN A 278 -2.82 32.62 3.53
C ASN A 278 -1.40 32.90 3.05
N SER A 279 -1.19 32.76 1.74
CA SER A 279 -0.18 33.53 1.05
C SER A 279 -0.86 34.79 0.52
N SER A 280 -1.18 35.69 1.44
CA SER A 280 -1.31 37.12 1.13
C SER A 280 0.01 37.72 0.63
N VAL A 281 1.11 36.96 0.66
CA VAL A 281 2.44 37.35 0.17
C VAL A 281 2.60 37.13 -1.34
N VAL A 282 1.91 36.16 -1.97
CA VAL A 282 1.98 35.95 -3.43
C VAL A 282 1.13 36.97 -4.21
N ARG A 283 0.18 37.66 -3.57
CA ARG A 283 -0.69 38.64 -4.26
C ARG A 283 -0.05 40.03 -4.43
N VAL A 284 1.06 40.33 -3.75
CA VAL A 284 1.76 41.63 -3.88
C VAL A 284 2.75 41.63 -5.04
N MET A 285 3.40 40.51 -5.36
CA MET A 285 4.31 40.41 -6.53
C MET A 285 3.57 40.46 -7.88
N ALA A 286 2.30 40.04 -7.94
CA ALA A 286 1.50 40.09 -9.17
C ALA A 286 0.93 41.50 -9.49
N LYS A 287 0.93 42.43 -8.52
CA LYS A 287 0.55 43.84 -8.76
C LYS A 287 1.74 44.71 -9.16
N THR A 288 2.96 44.37 -8.75
CA THR A 288 4.17 45.14 -9.12
C THR A 288 4.72 44.78 -10.52
N LEU A 289 4.34 43.63 -11.08
CA LEU A 289 4.68 43.22 -12.45
C LEU A 289 3.61 43.58 -13.50
N ARG A 290 2.46 44.15 -13.09
CA ARG A 290 1.38 44.59 -14.00
C ARG A 290 1.32 46.10 -14.24
N SER A 291 2.19 46.92 -13.63
CA SER A 291 2.22 48.38 -13.89
C SER A 291 3.29 48.83 -14.91
N LYS A 292 4.00 47.90 -15.54
CA LYS A 292 4.91 48.18 -16.68
C LYS A 292 4.53 47.38 -17.92
N SER A 293 3.30 47.58 -18.41
CA SER A 293 2.96 47.33 -19.81
C SER A 293 1.64 48.00 -20.11
N ALA A 294 1.71 49.31 -20.39
CA ALA A 294 0.62 50.06 -20.99
C ALA A 294 1.23 51.13 -21.89
N ASN A 295 1.46 50.78 -23.15
CA ASN A 295 1.25 51.73 -24.24
C ASN A 295 1.01 50.98 -25.55
N PRO A 296 -0.16 51.15 -26.15
CA PRO A 296 -0.19 51.34 -27.58
C PRO A 296 -1.12 52.49 -27.95
N LYS A 297 -0.64 53.42 -28.78
CA LYS A 297 -1.42 54.10 -29.81
C LYS A 297 -0.47 54.82 -30.76
N GLY A 298 -0.54 54.42 -32.03
CA GLY A 298 0.24 55.00 -33.11
C GLY A 298 -0.38 56.29 -33.67
N ALA A 299 0.41 56.98 -34.48
CA ALA A 299 -0.08 57.82 -35.57
C ALA A 299 1.05 58.01 -36.61
N ASN A 300 0.71 57.64 -37.85
CA ASN A 300 1.05 58.25 -39.14
C ASN A 300 2.50 58.30 -39.69
N GLN A 301 2.61 57.67 -40.87
CA GLN A 301 3.55 57.86 -42.00
C GLN A 301 3.46 59.29 -42.63
N PRO A 302 4.21 59.67 -43.71
CA PRO A 302 5.28 58.98 -44.46
C PRO A 302 6.48 59.89 -44.89
N ASP A 303 7.33 59.31 -45.75
CA ASP A 303 8.25 59.89 -46.75
C ASP A 303 9.75 60.11 -46.42
N GLY A 304 10.60 59.61 -47.33
CA GLY A 304 11.99 60.08 -47.46
C GLY A 304 13.07 59.03 -47.77
N HIS A 305 13.17 58.64 -49.05
CA HIS A 305 14.38 58.32 -49.84
C HIS A 305 15.72 57.83 -49.20
N SER A 306 16.13 56.66 -49.71
CA SER A 306 17.39 56.37 -50.46
C SER A 306 18.77 56.15 -49.78
N ILE A 307 19.43 55.09 -50.30
CA ILE A 307 20.88 54.81 -50.44
C ILE A 307 21.61 54.15 -49.25
N GLY A 308 22.25 53.00 -49.55
CA GLY A 308 23.66 52.81 -49.16
C GLY A 308 24.10 51.50 -48.48
N THR A 309 24.43 50.50 -49.30
CA THR A 309 25.67 49.68 -49.22
C THR A 309 26.03 48.80 -48.00
N LYS A 310 26.07 47.49 -48.30
CA LYS A 310 27.22 46.53 -48.25
C LYS A 310 27.80 46.01 -46.91
N LYS A 311 28.00 44.67 -46.97
CA LYS A 311 29.05 43.80 -46.36
C LYS A 311 28.97 43.57 -44.84
N ALA A 312 29.40 42.45 -44.27
CA ALA A 312 29.74 41.09 -44.72
C ALA A 312 30.07 40.27 -43.45
N THR A 313 29.82 38.95 -43.52
CA THR A 313 30.62 37.84 -42.93
C THR A 313 31.05 37.87 -41.46
N GLY A 314 30.75 36.76 -40.76
CA GLY A 314 31.83 35.83 -40.41
C GLY A 314 31.85 35.30 -38.97
N LYS A 315 31.59 33.97 -38.89
CA LYS A 315 31.91 33.00 -37.82
C LYS A 315 31.25 33.15 -36.46
#